data_AF-A0A7K8DWL3-F1
#
_entry.id   AF-A0A7K8DWL3-F1
#
_cell.length_a   1.000
_cell.length_b   1.000
_cell.length_c   1.000
_cell.angle_alpha   90.00
_cell.angle_beta   90.00
_cell.angle_gamma   90.00
#
_symmetry.space_group_name_H-M   'P 1'
#
loop_
_entity.id
_entity.type
_entity.pdbx_description
1 polymer ?
#
loop_
_entity_poly.entity_id
_entity_poly.type
_entity_poly.pdbx_seq_one_letter_code
_entity_poly.pdbx_strand_id
1 'polypeptide(L)'
;RIDVHRKENAGAAEKAISIHSTAEGCSAACRMILDIMNKEAKDTKTADEVPLKILAHNNFVGRLIGKEGRNLKKVEQDTETKI
;
A
#
# COMPACT_ATOMS: atom_id res chain seq x y z
N ARG A 1 14.70 -5.73 6.17
CA ARG A 1 13.98 -6.88 6.78
C ARG A 1 12.51 -6.78 6.38
N ILE A 2 11.87 -7.89 5.99
CA ILE A 2 10.43 -7.93 5.66
C ILE A 2 9.77 -8.94 6.60
N ASP A 3 8.74 -8.51 7.32
CA ASP A 3 7.97 -9.36 8.24
C ASP A 3 6.51 -9.42 7.78
N VAL A 4 5.93 -10.63 7.73
CA VAL A 4 4.51 -10.84 7.39
C VAL A 4 3.77 -11.17 8.68
N HIS A 5 2.91 -10.26 9.12
CA HIS A 5 2.17 -10.42 10.37
C HIS A 5 0.90 -11.24 10.12
N ARG A 6 0.70 -12.28 10.94
CA ARG A 6 -0.63 -12.90 11.07
C ARG A 6 -1.45 -11.96 11.95
N LYS A 7 -2.59 -11.47 11.45
CA LYS A 7 -3.55 -10.71 12.27
C LYS A 7 -4.16 -11.66 13.31
N GLU A 8 -4.37 -11.16 14.53
CA GLU A 8 -4.97 -11.91 15.64
C GLU A 8 -6.47 -12.24 15.41
N ASN A 9 -7.11 -11.60 14.43
CA ASN A 9 -8.50 -11.90 14.07
C ASN A 9 -8.56 -13.06 13.06
N ALA A 10 -8.89 -14.25 13.56
CA ALA A 10 -9.25 -15.40 12.73
C ALA A 10 -10.41 -15.02 11.80
N GLY A 11 -10.14 -14.88 10.50
CA GLY A 11 -11.13 -14.52 9.47
C GLY A 11 -10.82 -13.26 8.65
N ALA A 12 -9.76 -12.51 8.97
CA ALA A 12 -9.35 -11.39 8.13
C ALA A 12 -8.83 -11.88 6.75
N ALA A 13 -9.39 -11.32 5.66
CA ALA A 13 -8.99 -11.64 4.29
C ALA A 13 -7.60 -11.06 3.89
N GLU A 14 -7.05 -10.15 4.69
CA GLU A 14 -5.80 -9.44 4.40
C GLU A 14 -4.78 -9.59 5.53
N LYS A 15 -3.48 -9.61 5.16
CA LYS A 15 -2.35 -9.68 6.10
C LYS A 15 -1.49 -8.43 5.96
N ALA A 16 -1.00 -7.91 7.08
CA ALA A 16 -0.10 -6.77 7.09
C ALA A 16 1.34 -7.21 6.82
N ILE A 17 2.05 -6.46 5.97
CA ILE A 17 3.47 -6.66 5.66
C ILE A 17 4.23 -5.42 6.16
N SER A 18 5.25 -5.64 6.99
CA SER A 18 6.14 -4.59 7.48
C SER A 18 7.47 -4.65 6.74
N ILE A 19 7.88 -3.52 6.16
CA ILE A 19 9.14 -3.38 5.42
C ILE A 19 10.04 -2.41 6.18
N HIS A 20 11.21 -2.89 6.60
CA HIS A 20 12.24 -2.09 7.27
C HIS A 20 13.46 -1.96 6.35
N SER A 21 13.62 -0.78 5.74
CA SER A 21 14.73 -0.42 4.84
C SER A 21 14.85 1.11 4.73
N THR A 22 15.73 1.60 3.84
CA THR A 22 15.73 3.02 3.42
C THR A 22 14.46 3.35 2.62
N ALA A 23 14.22 4.63 2.33
CA ALA A 23 13.08 5.05 1.51
C ALA A 23 13.09 4.35 0.13
N GLU A 24 14.24 4.33 -0.53
CA GLU A 24 14.44 3.68 -1.81
C GLU A 24 14.22 2.16 -1.71
N GLY A 25 14.76 1.54 -0.66
CA GLY A 25 14.59 0.11 -0.42
C GLY A 25 13.13 -0.28 -0.16
N CYS A 26 12.39 0.54 0.59
CA CYS A 26 10.96 0.33 0.85
C CYS A 26 10.14 0.49 -0.43
N SER A 27 10.41 1.52 -1.24
CA SER A 27 9.72 1.73 -2.52
C SER A 27 9.98 0.61 -3.52
N ALA A 28 11.24 0.14 -3.63
CA ALA A 28 11.60 -0.98 -4.49
C ALA A 28 10.90 -2.28 -4.06
N ALA A 29 10.91 -2.58 -2.76
CA ALA A 29 10.21 -3.74 -2.22
C ALA A 29 8.70 -3.67 -2.44
N CYS A 30 8.08 -2.50 -2.21
CA CYS A 30 6.65 -2.27 -2.44
C CYS A 30 6.26 -2.55 -3.90
N ARG A 31 7.04 -2.03 -4.86
CA ARG A 31 6.81 -2.29 -6.29
C ARG A 31 6.91 -3.78 -6.63
N MET A 32 7.96 -4.47 -6.17
CA MET A 32 8.10 -5.91 -6.42
C MET A 32 6.94 -6.73 -5.84
N ILE A 33 6.45 -6.39 -4.65
CA ILE A 33 5.29 -7.07 -4.04
C ILE A 33 4.03 -6.85 -4.88
N LEU A 34 3.77 -5.61 -5.32
CA LEU A 34 2.62 -5.30 -6.18
C LEU A 34 2.69 -6.05 -7.52
N ASP A 35 3.87 -6.15 -8.13
CA ASP A 35 4.03 -6.88 -9.38
C ASP A 35 3.69 -8.38 -9.21
N ILE A 36 4.13 -8.99 -8.11
CA ILE A 36 3.80 -10.38 -7.78
C ILE A 36 2.29 -10.55 -7.56
N MET A 37 1.66 -9.64 -6.79
CA MET A 37 0.23 -9.72 -6.51
C MET A 37 -0.63 -9.55 -7.76
N ASN A 38 -0.29 -8.60 -8.64
CA ASN A 38 -1.00 -8.40 -9.89
C ASN A 38 -0.83 -9.58 -10.85
N LYS A 39 0.37 -10.17 -10.89
CA LYS A 39 0.60 -11.39 -11.67
C LYS A 39 -0.28 -12.54 -11.17
N GLU A 40 -0.30 -12.79 -9.86
CA GLU A 40 -1.13 -13.84 -9.26
C GLU A 40 -2.62 -13.59 -9.52
N ALA A 41 -3.09 -12.35 -9.38
CA ALA A 41 -4.48 -11.99 -9.63
C ALA A 41 -4.91 -12.28 -11.08
N LYS A 42 -4.02 -11.97 -12.04
CA LYS A 42 -4.22 -12.25 -13.47
C LYS A 42 -4.20 -13.75 -13.76
N ASP A 43 -3.23 -14.48 -13.23
CA ASP A 43 -3.06 -15.91 -13.48
C ASP A 43 -4.23 -16.72 -12.90
N THR A 44 -4.79 -16.29 -11.77
CA THR A 44 -5.94 -16.92 -11.11
C THR A 44 -7.30 -16.35 -11.53
N LYS A 45 -7.32 -15.28 -12.35
CA LYS A 45 -8.54 -14.53 -12.76
C LYS A 45 -9.39 -14.09 -11.55
N THR A 46 -8.74 -13.74 -10.46
CA THR A 46 -9.42 -13.36 -9.21
C THR A 46 -9.77 -11.88 -9.15
N ALA A 47 -8.98 -11.02 -9.80
CA ALA A 47 -9.24 -9.59 -9.92
C ALA A 47 -8.51 -9.01 -11.14
N ASP A 48 -9.09 -7.96 -11.73
CA ASP A 48 -8.45 -7.19 -12.82
C ASP A 48 -7.39 -6.21 -12.30
N GLU A 49 -7.56 -5.72 -11.06
CA GLU A 49 -6.65 -4.78 -10.40
C GLU A 49 -6.50 -5.13 -8.91
N VAL A 50 -5.26 -5.07 -8.40
CA VAL A 50 -4.97 -5.22 -6.96
C VAL A 50 -4.65 -3.85 -6.36
N PRO A 51 -5.54 -3.24 -5.54
CA PRO A 51 -5.29 -1.93 -4.97
C PRO A 51 -4.17 -1.97 -3.91
N LEU A 52 -3.27 -0.98 -3.94
CA LEU A 52 -2.27 -0.79 -2.89
C LEU A 52 -2.92 -0.15 -1.65
N LYS A 53 -2.85 -0.84 -0.51
CA LYS A 53 -3.30 -0.31 0.79
C LYS A 53 -2.11 0.02 1.68
N ILE A 54 -2.01 1.28 2.12
CA ILE A 54 -0.94 1.75 3.01
C ILE A 54 -1.52 2.02 4.40
N LEU A 55 -0.91 1.42 5.43
CA LEU A 55 -1.23 1.71 6.82
C LEU A 55 -0.32 2.83 7.33
N ALA A 56 -0.93 3.94 7.77
CA ALA A 56 -0.21 5.07 8.33
C ALA A 56 -0.73 5.39 9.74
N HIS A 57 0.18 5.74 10.66
CA HIS A 57 -0.23 6.18 12.00
C HIS A 57 -0.96 7.53 11.91
N ASN A 58 -2.05 7.66 12.67
CA ASN A 58 -2.89 8.87 12.71
C ASN A 58 -2.13 10.18 13.02
N ASN A 59 -0.97 10.12 13.66
CA ASN A 59 -0.18 11.31 14.00
C ASN A 59 0.48 11.93 12.75
N PHE A 60 0.70 11.15 11.70
CA PHE A 60 1.38 11.59 10.49
C PHE A 60 0.41 11.90 9.35
N VAL A 61 -0.79 11.30 9.37
CA VAL A 61 -1.76 11.40 8.28
C VAL A 61 -2.23 12.83 8.00
N GLY A 62 -2.29 13.69 9.03
CA GLY A 62 -2.72 15.09 8.86
C GLY A 62 -1.84 15.89 7.89
N ARG A 63 -0.52 15.61 7.86
CA ARG A 63 0.41 16.26 6.92
C ARG A 63 0.28 15.69 5.49
N LEU A 64 0.01 14.39 5.38
CA LEU A 64 -0.25 13.74 4.09
C LEU A 64 -1.54 14.27 3.44
N ILE A 65 -2.61 14.44 4.23
CA ILE A 65 -3.89 14.98 3.75
C ILE A 65 -3.73 16.46 3.39
N GLY A 66 -3.10 17.24 4.28
CA GLY A 66 -3.00 18.70 4.14
C GLY A 66 -4.32 19.41 4.43
N LYS A 67 -4.28 20.75 4.57
CA LYS A 67 -5.49 21.55 4.79
C LYS A 67 -6.48 21.34 3.63
N GLU A 68 -7.72 20.99 3.94
CA GLU A 68 -8.80 20.70 2.96
C GLU A 68 -8.45 19.57 1.95
N GLY A 69 -7.54 18.67 2.31
CA GLY A 69 -7.13 17.57 1.43
C GLY A 69 -6.21 17.98 0.27
N ARG A 70 -5.66 19.20 0.30
CA ARG A 70 -4.88 19.75 -0.82
C ARG A 70 -3.67 18.90 -1.19
N ASN A 71 -2.97 18.36 -0.19
CA ASN A 71 -1.77 17.57 -0.46
C ASN A 71 -2.15 16.21 -1.07
N LEU A 72 -3.19 15.56 -0.53
CA LEU A 72 -3.66 14.28 -1.06
C LEU A 72 -4.12 14.42 -2.52
N LYS A 73 -4.93 15.45 -2.83
CA LYS A 73 -5.38 15.77 -4.19
C LYS A 73 -4.23 16.04 -5.14
N LYS A 74 -3.18 16.71 -4.66
CA LYS A 74 -1.98 16.95 -5.46
C LYS A 74 -1.26 15.64 -5.77
N VAL A 75 -1.12 14.74 -4.80
CA VAL A 75 -0.52 13.41 -5.05
C VAL A 75 -1.36 12.65 -6.07
N GLU A 76 -2.70 12.59 -5.90
CA GLU A 76 -3.62 11.96 -6.86
C GLU A 76 -3.41 12.49 -8.29
N GLN A 77 -3.29 13.82 -8.45
CA GLN A 77 -3.06 14.44 -9.75
C GLN A 77 -1.67 14.14 -10.32
N ASP A 78 -0.62 14.29 -9.52
CA ASP A 78 0.77 14.14 -9.96
C ASP A 78 1.10 12.68 -10.31
N THR A 79 0.39 11.70 -9.71
CA THR A 79 0.60 10.26 -9.96
C THR A 79 -0.49 9.61 -10.80
N GLU A 80 -1.52 10.37 -11.22
CA GLU A 80 -2.68 9.85 -11.96
C GLU A 80 -3.39 8.68 -11.25
N THR A 81 -3.49 8.76 -9.92
CA THR A 81 -4.12 7.71 -9.09
C THR A 81 -5.28 8.25 -8.29
N LYS A 82 -6.18 7.35 -7.86
CA LYS A 82 -7.22 7.64 -6.87
C LYS A 82 -6.78 7.10 -5.50
N ILE A 83 -6.77 7.96 -4.47
CA ILE A 83 -6.26 7.65 -3.12
C ILE A 83 -7.35 7.77 -2.07
#